data_AF-A0A3D4A3G3-F1
#
_entry.id   AF-A0A3D4A3G3-F1
#
_cell.length_a   1.000
_cell.length_b   1.000
_cell.length_c   1.000
_cell.angle_alpha   90.00
_cell.angle_beta   90.00
_cell.angle_gamma   90.00
#
_symmetry.space_group_name_H-M   'P 1'
#
loop_
_entity.id
_entity.type
_entity.pdbx_description
1 polymer ?
#
loop_
_entity_poly.entity_id
_entity_poly.type
_entity_poly.pdbx_seq_one_letter_code
_entity_poly.pdbx_strand_id
1 'polypeptide(L)'
;MTPLERMHAIDILLSHVWMVRRFLKNCEEAEDDDELAEIHRTLYDYMLALGGPLADEDPKAYMRMAKKKLRRLREANDLFQEIQPEISNHTNFKMAATSLSESVTQIVALIESAGD
;
A
#
# COMPACT_ATOMS: atom_id res chain seq x y z
N MET A 1 -2.49 21.94 3.03
CA MET A 1 -1.89 21.14 1.95
C MET A 1 -2.78 21.24 0.74
N THR A 2 -2.22 21.61 -0.41
CA THR A 2 -2.95 21.68 -1.68
C THR A 2 -3.29 20.26 -2.18
N PRO A 3 -4.27 20.09 -3.09
CA PRO A 3 -4.57 18.78 -3.67
C PRO A 3 -3.35 18.11 -4.32
N LEU A 4 -2.49 18.89 -4.99
CA LEU A 4 -1.28 18.40 -5.63
C LEU A 4 -0.24 17.95 -4.61
N GLU A 5 0.00 18.76 -3.57
CA GLU A 5 0.90 18.38 -2.46
C GLU A 5 0.44 17.09 -1.77
N ARG A 6 -0.88 16.93 -1.57
CA ARG A 6 -1.47 15.74 -0.95
C ARG A 6 -1.28 14.50 -1.83
N MET A 7 -1.50 14.63 -3.13
CA MET A 7 -1.24 13.55 -4.09
C MET A 7 0.22 13.10 -4.02
N HIS A 8 1.17 14.03 -4.06
CA HIS A 8 2.60 13.70 -3.97
C HIS A 8 2.97 13.11 -2.59
N ALA A 9 2.38 13.58 -1.50
CA ALA A 9 2.60 13.02 -0.18
C ALA A 9 2.15 11.55 -0.10
N ILE A 10 0.98 11.22 -0.68
CA ILE A 10 0.52 9.84 -0.79
C ILE A 10 1.48 9.01 -1.66
N ASP A 11 1.95 9.55 -2.78
CA ASP A 11 2.85 8.83 -3.68
C ASP A 11 4.22 8.54 -3.04
N ILE A 12 4.74 9.47 -2.24
CA ILE A 12 5.94 9.24 -1.41
C ILE A 12 5.72 8.06 -0.46
N LEU A 13 4.57 7.98 0.22
CA LEU A 13 4.25 6.84 1.09
C LEU A 13 4.11 5.53 0.30
N LEU A 14 3.59 5.58 -0.92
CA LEU A 14 3.52 4.41 -1.80
C LEU A 14 4.89 3.89 -2.23
N SER A 15 5.96 4.70 -2.18
CA SER A 15 7.32 4.20 -2.39
C SER A 15 7.74 3.19 -1.30
N HIS A 16 7.29 3.37 -0.05
CA HIS A 16 7.51 2.41 1.02
C HIS A 16 6.68 1.14 0.81
N VAL A 17 5.41 1.30 0.41
CA VAL A 17 4.53 0.18 0.05
C VAL A 17 5.12 -0.63 -1.12
N TRP A 18 5.74 0.04 -2.10
CA TRP A 18 6.43 -0.61 -3.21
C TRP A 18 7.60 -1.47 -2.74
N MET A 19 8.40 -0.98 -1.78
CA MET A 19 9.50 -1.73 -1.21
C MET A 19 9.02 -2.99 -0.47
N VAL A 20 7.95 -2.89 0.31
CA VAL A 20 7.31 -4.06 0.96
C VAL A 20 6.80 -5.04 -0.09
N ARG A 21 6.04 -4.55 -1.08
CA ARG A 21 5.54 -5.38 -2.18
C ARG A 21 6.66 -6.11 -2.91
N ARG A 22 7.78 -5.43 -3.16
CA ARG A 22 8.95 -6.03 -3.84
C ARG A 22 9.58 -7.11 -2.97
N PHE A 23 9.71 -6.87 -1.66
CA PHE A 23 10.18 -7.89 -0.73
C PHE A 23 9.28 -9.14 -0.76
N LEU A 24 7.98 -8.96 -0.54
CA LEU A 24 7.00 -10.05 -0.51
C LEU A 24 6.93 -10.84 -1.82
N LYS A 25 7.04 -10.18 -2.97
CA LYS A 25 7.03 -10.87 -4.27
C LYS A 25 8.22 -11.84 -4.45
N ASN A 26 9.35 -11.59 -3.78
CA ASN A 26 10.61 -12.31 -4.04
C ASN A 26 11.08 -13.12 -2.82
N CYS A 27 10.27 -13.26 -1.77
CA CYS A 27 10.59 -14.15 -0.67
C CYS A 27 10.15 -15.58 -1.01
N GLU A 28 10.89 -16.58 -0.53
CA GLU A 28 10.60 -17.99 -0.79
C GLU A 28 9.23 -18.38 -0.24
N GLU A 29 8.83 -17.77 0.89
CA GLU A 29 7.53 -18.00 1.53
C GLU A 29 6.34 -17.67 0.62
N ALA A 30 6.49 -16.77 -0.37
CA ALA A 30 5.40 -16.41 -1.28
C ALA A 30 5.16 -17.43 -2.40
N GLU A 31 6.05 -18.41 -2.59
CA GLU A 31 5.85 -19.48 -3.57
C GLU A 31 4.81 -20.50 -3.08
N ASP A 32 4.72 -20.69 -1.77
CA ASP A 32 3.87 -21.69 -1.12
C ASP A 32 2.68 -21.09 -0.35
N ASP A 33 2.63 -19.76 -0.19
CA ASP A 33 1.59 -19.03 0.55
C ASP A 33 0.73 -18.16 -0.37
N ASP A 34 -0.48 -18.65 -0.67
CA ASP A 34 -1.45 -17.96 -1.53
C ASP A 34 -1.93 -16.62 -0.95
N GLU A 35 -2.00 -16.48 0.38
CA GLU A 35 -2.41 -15.24 1.06
C GLU A 35 -1.32 -14.17 0.93
N LEU A 36 -0.05 -14.55 1.10
CA LEU A 36 1.09 -13.68 0.87
C LEU A 36 1.17 -13.24 -0.60
N ALA A 37 0.86 -14.16 -1.51
CA ALA A 37 0.76 -13.86 -2.93
C ALA A 37 -0.35 -12.85 -3.25
N GLU A 38 -1.51 -12.98 -2.60
CA GLU A 38 -2.63 -12.03 -2.74
C GLU A 38 -2.26 -10.63 -2.25
N ILE A 39 -1.54 -10.51 -1.13
CA ILE A 39 -1.10 -9.22 -0.58
C ILE A 39 -0.27 -8.47 -1.62
N HIS A 40 0.82 -9.07 -2.12
CA HIS A 40 1.74 -8.35 -3.00
C HIS A 40 1.10 -8.00 -4.36
N ARG A 41 0.09 -8.77 -4.81
CA ARG A 41 -0.73 -8.45 -5.99
C ARG A 41 -1.67 -7.29 -5.72
N THR A 42 -2.35 -7.29 -4.58
CA THR A 42 -3.27 -6.21 -4.18
C THR A 42 -2.54 -4.88 -4.03
N LEU A 43 -1.34 -4.88 -3.42
CA LEU A 43 -0.51 -3.67 -3.34
C LEU A 43 -0.15 -3.15 -4.73
N TYR A 44 0.26 -4.04 -5.65
CA TYR A 44 0.55 -3.67 -7.03
C TYR A 44 -0.65 -3.07 -7.76
N ASP A 45 -1.83 -3.68 -7.66
CA ASP A 45 -3.06 -3.22 -8.30
C ASP A 45 -3.58 -1.88 -7.76
N TYR A 46 -3.25 -1.56 -6.51
CA TYR A 46 -3.50 -0.25 -5.93
C TYR A 46 -2.61 0.81 -6.58
N MET A 47 -1.29 0.60 -6.60
CA MET A 47 -0.32 1.54 -7.17
C MET A 47 -0.50 1.71 -8.68
N LEU A 48 -0.76 0.62 -9.42
CA LEU A 48 -1.00 0.64 -10.85
C LEU A 48 -2.21 1.53 -11.21
N ALA A 49 -3.26 1.50 -10.41
CA ALA A 49 -4.45 2.30 -10.64
C ALA A 49 -4.26 3.81 -10.41
N LEU A 50 -3.20 4.19 -9.71
CA LEU A 50 -2.85 5.58 -9.40
C LEU A 50 -1.81 6.15 -10.37
N GLY A 51 -1.04 5.30 -11.06
CA GLY A 51 0.04 5.71 -11.95
C GLY A 51 -0.40 6.61 -13.12
N GLY A 52 -1.58 6.37 -13.69
CA GLY A 52 -2.13 7.23 -14.75
C GLY A 52 -2.40 8.66 -14.26
N PRO A 53 -3.29 8.85 -13.27
CA PRO A 53 -3.55 10.17 -12.69
C PRO A 53 -2.30 10.90 -12.16
N LEU A 54 -1.33 10.15 -11.63
CA LEU A 54 -0.05 10.71 -11.19
C LEU A 54 0.74 11.29 -12.37
N ALA A 55 0.87 10.53 -13.47
CA ALA A 55 1.59 10.96 -14.66
C ALA A 55 0.95 12.17 -15.35
N ASP A 56 -0.38 12.29 -15.25
CA ASP A 56 -1.16 13.41 -15.78
C ASP A 56 -1.22 14.63 -14.84
N GLU A 57 -0.57 14.56 -13.67
CA GLU A 57 -0.67 15.56 -12.60
C GLU A 57 -2.13 15.93 -12.23
N ASP A 58 -3.04 14.94 -12.24
CA ASP A 58 -4.47 15.12 -11.95
C ASP A 58 -4.80 14.67 -10.50
N PRO A 59 -4.71 15.57 -9.50
CA PRO A 59 -5.01 15.24 -8.12
C PRO A 59 -6.48 14.82 -7.91
N LYS A 60 -7.41 15.29 -8.77
CA LYS A 60 -8.82 14.94 -8.61
C LYS A 60 -9.07 13.49 -9.04
N ALA A 61 -8.54 13.08 -10.19
CA ALA A 61 -8.61 11.70 -10.63
C ALA A 61 -7.85 10.76 -9.70
N TYR A 62 -6.67 11.18 -9.22
CA TYR A 62 -5.86 10.41 -8.28
C TYR A 62 -6.63 10.13 -6.99
N MET A 63 -7.16 11.16 -6.33
CA MET A 63 -7.88 11.01 -5.06
C MET A 63 -9.15 10.19 -5.21
N ARG A 64 -9.86 10.32 -6.34
CA ARG A 64 -11.04 9.49 -6.65
C ARG A 64 -10.67 8.01 -6.73
N MET A 65 -9.58 7.68 -7.42
CA MET A 65 -9.10 6.30 -7.55
C MET A 65 -8.58 5.74 -6.22
N ALA A 66 -7.80 6.53 -5.49
CA ALA A 66 -7.27 6.18 -4.17
C ALA A 66 -8.41 5.85 -3.20
N LYS A 67 -9.41 6.74 -3.09
CA LYS A 67 -10.59 6.52 -2.24
C LYS A 67 -11.39 5.28 -2.67
N LYS A 68 -11.60 5.08 -3.97
CA LYS A 68 -12.33 3.91 -4.50
C LYS A 68 -11.67 2.59 -4.12
N LYS A 69 -10.34 2.55 -4.04
CA LYS A 69 -9.56 1.34 -3.76
C LYS A 69 -9.06 1.23 -2.32
N LEU A 70 -9.31 2.24 -1.48
CA LEU A 70 -8.79 2.33 -0.12
C LEU A 70 -9.11 1.10 0.74
N ARG A 71 -10.33 0.56 0.61
CA ARG A 71 -10.73 -0.66 1.33
C ARG A 71 -9.78 -1.83 1.06
N ARG A 72 -9.39 -2.05 -0.20
CA ARG A 72 -8.48 -3.14 -0.58
C ARG A 72 -7.08 -2.95 -0.02
N LEU A 73 -6.61 -1.70 0.06
CA LEU A 73 -5.32 -1.39 0.68
C LEU A 73 -5.32 -1.71 2.18
N ARG A 74 -6.41 -1.37 2.89
CA ARG A 74 -6.60 -1.73 4.30
C ARG A 74 -6.64 -3.24 4.50
N GLU A 75 -7.47 -3.94 3.73
CA GLU A 75 -7.60 -5.40 3.80
C GLU A 75 -6.25 -6.11 3.58
N ALA A 76 -5.45 -5.67 2.59
CA ALA A 76 -4.12 -6.24 2.37
C ALA A 76 -3.14 -5.97 3.51
N ASN A 77 -3.22 -4.80 4.15
CA ASN A 77 -2.42 -4.50 5.34
C ASN A 77 -2.82 -5.39 6.52
N ASP A 78 -4.12 -5.47 6.79
CA ASP A 78 -4.67 -6.20 7.93
C ASP A 78 -4.35 -7.68 7.81
N LEU A 79 -4.54 -8.27 6.63
CA LEU A 79 -4.14 -9.64 6.33
C LEU A 79 -2.64 -9.84 6.57
N PHE A 80 -1.79 -8.91 6.11
CA PHE A 80 -0.35 -9.04 6.35
C PHE A 80 0.01 -9.01 7.83
N GLN A 81 -0.63 -8.16 8.65
CA GLN A 81 -0.39 -8.14 10.09
C GLN A 81 -0.83 -9.45 10.76
N GLU A 82 -1.91 -10.06 10.27
CA GLU A 82 -2.45 -11.31 10.79
C GLU A 82 -1.51 -12.49 10.49
N ILE A 83 -1.09 -12.64 9.24
CA ILE A 83 -0.34 -13.84 8.80
C ILE A 83 1.18 -13.73 9.02
N GLN A 84 1.75 -12.52 9.05
CA GLN A 84 3.20 -12.33 9.16
C GLN A 84 3.85 -13.09 10.33
N PRO A 85 3.29 -13.11 11.56
CA PRO A 85 3.87 -13.85 12.69
C PRO A 85 3.97 -15.36 12.46
N GLU A 86 3.06 -15.93 11.67
CA GLU A 86 2.99 -17.35 11.35
C GLU A 86 3.93 -17.71 10.20
N ILE A 87 4.05 -16.83 9.21
CA ILE A 87 4.94 -16.99 8.05
C ILE A 87 6.42 -16.98 8.48
N SER A 88 6.85 -15.95 9.20
CA SER A 88 8.27 -15.81 9.55
C SER A 88 8.50 -14.84 10.70
N ASN A 89 9.36 -15.24 11.64
CA ASN A 89 9.80 -14.38 12.74
C ASN A 89 11.03 -13.53 12.40
N HIS A 90 11.53 -13.59 11.17
CA HIS A 90 12.71 -12.88 10.74
C HIS A 90 12.49 -11.35 10.75
N THR A 91 13.55 -10.59 11.06
CA THR A 91 13.49 -9.13 11.18
C THR A 91 12.94 -8.47 9.91
N ASN A 92 13.28 -8.97 8.72
CA ASN A 92 12.77 -8.42 7.45
C ASN A 92 11.24 -8.42 7.37
N PHE A 93 10.58 -9.51 7.80
CA PHE A 93 9.12 -9.60 7.79
C PHE A 93 8.48 -8.65 8.81
N LYS A 94 9.04 -8.57 10.02
CA LYS A 94 8.59 -7.63 11.07
C LYS A 94 8.73 -6.17 10.62
N MET A 95 9.84 -5.83 9.98
CA MET A 95 10.08 -4.49 9.45
C MET A 95 9.16 -4.18 8.27
N ALA A 96 8.91 -5.16 7.39
CA ALA A 96 7.96 -5.01 6.28
C ALA A 96 6.54 -4.78 6.79
N ALA A 97 6.08 -5.54 7.80
CA ALA A 97 4.76 -5.39 8.41
C ALA A 97 4.60 -4.01 9.06
N THR A 98 5.61 -3.57 9.83
CA THR A 98 5.64 -2.24 10.43
C THR A 98 5.60 -1.14 9.37
N SER A 99 6.44 -1.25 8.34
CA SER A 99 6.51 -0.26 7.25
C SER A 99 5.20 -0.16 6.47
N LEU A 100 4.53 -1.30 6.20
CA LEU A 100 3.25 -1.31 5.51
C LEU A 100 2.16 -0.65 6.35
N SER A 101 2.05 -1.06 7.62
CA SER A 101 1.04 -0.54 8.56
C SER A 101 1.13 0.98 8.71
N GLU A 102 2.33 1.51 8.92
CA GLU A 102 2.54 2.95 9.07
C GLU A 102 2.21 3.71 7.78
N SER A 103 2.66 3.19 6.63
CA SER A 103 2.37 3.82 5.32
C SER A 103 0.87 3.83 5.03
N VAL A 104 0.17 2.72 5.27
CA VAL A 104 -1.28 2.63 5.03
C VAL A 104 -2.05 3.54 5.97
N THR A 105 -1.66 3.62 7.25
CA THR A 105 -2.26 4.53 8.24
C THR A 105 -2.16 5.99 7.78
N GLN A 106 -0.98 6.42 7.34
CA GLN A 106 -0.79 7.79 6.85
C GLN A 106 -1.52 8.05 5.53
N ILE A 107 -1.49 7.12 4.58
CA ILE A 107 -2.23 7.23 3.30
C ILE A 107 -3.73 7.39 3.57
N VAL A 108 -4.28 6.57 4.46
CA VAL A 108 -5.67 6.66 4.92
C VAL A 108 -5.98 8.05 5.45
N ALA A 109 -5.17 8.57 6.37
CA ALA A 109 -5.39 9.87 6.98
C ALA A 109 -5.36 10.99 5.92
N LEU A 110 -4.46 10.91 4.94
CA LEU A 110 -4.36 11.86 3.83
C LEU A 110 -5.58 11.80 2.91
N ILE A 111 -6.15 10.61 2.68
CA ILE A 111 -7.34 10.44 1.84
C ILE A 111 -8.61 10.89 2.55
N GLU A 112 -8.76 10.58 3.83
CA GLU A 112 -9.98 10.88 4.59
C GLU A 112 -10.04 12.35 5.00
N SER A 113 -8.90 12.99 5.30
CA SER A 113 -8.81 14.45 5.52
C SER A 113 -9.06 15.30 4.27
N ALA A 114 -9.31 14.68 3.12
CA ALA A 114 -9.70 15.38 1.88
C ALA A 114 -11.23 15.52 1.71
N GLY A 115 -12.01 14.99 2.65
CA GLY A 115 -13.48 15.02 2.64
C GLY A 115 -14.12 16.18 3.39
N ASP A 116 -13.33 17.02 4.07
CA ASP A 116 -13.74 18.27 4.73
C ASP A 116 -13.31 19.49 3.89
#